data_AF-A0A5K1F7N0-F1
#
_entry.id   AF-A0A5K1F7N0-F1
#
_cell.length_a   1.000
_cell.length_b   1.000
_cell.length_c   1.000
_cell.angle_alpha   90.00
_cell.angle_beta   90.00
_cell.angle_gamma   90.00
#
_symmetry.space_group_name_H-M   'P 1'
#
loop_
_entity.id
_entity.type
_entity.pdbx_description
1 polymer ?
#
loop_
_entity_poly.entity_id
_entity_poly.type
_entity_poly.pdbx_seq_one_letter_code
_entity_poly.pdbx_strand_id
1 'polypeptide(L)' 'RTKRTSKCLNLGSYNYLGFAAADEYCTPRVIESLNKYSASTCSTRVDG' A
#
# COMPACT_ATOMS: atom_id res chain seq x y z
N ARG A 1 -4.39 -26.97 -8.63
CA ARG A 1 -3.60 -25.71 -8.56
C ARG A 1 -2.12 -26.07 -8.47
N THR A 2 -1.26 -25.56 -9.35
CA THR A 2 0.18 -25.85 -9.32
C THR A 2 0.86 -25.02 -8.22
N LYS A 3 1.95 -25.54 -7.61
CA LYS A 3 2.75 -24.82 -6.58
C LYS A 3 3.91 -24.00 -7.16
N ARG A 4 4.00 -23.88 -8.50
CA ARG A 4 5.12 -23.20 -9.17
C ARG A 4 4.85 -21.70 -9.18
N THR A 5 5.83 -20.89 -8.75
CA THR A 5 5.80 -19.44 -8.83
C THR A 5 6.93 -18.95 -9.74
N SER A 6 6.68 -17.90 -10.51
CA SER A 6 7.69 -17.22 -11.33
C SER A 6 7.58 -15.72 -11.08
N LYS A 7 8.71 -15.02 -11.05
CA LYS A 7 8.75 -13.57 -10.91
C LYS A 7 8.46 -12.94 -12.28
N CYS A 8 7.66 -11.89 -12.30
CA CYS A 8 7.30 -11.15 -13.51
C CYS A 8 7.43 -9.64 -13.25
N LEU A 9 7.77 -8.89 -14.29
CA LEU A 9 7.75 -7.43 -14.27
C LEU A 9 6.32 -6.93 -14.51
N ASN A 10 5.83 -6.03 -13.66
CA ASN A 10 4.52 -5.41 -13.82
C ASN A 10 4.63 -4.11 -14.65
N LEU A 11 4.28 -4.18 -15.93
CA LEU A 11 4.27 -3.03 -16.85
C LEU A 11 2.88 -2.36 -16.98
N GLY A 12 1.85 -2.95 -16.37
CA GLY A 12 0.46 -2.45 -16.44
C GLY A 12 0.03 -1.62 -15.24
N SER A 13 0.90 -1.41 -14.26
CA SER A 13 0.58 -0.62 -13.07
C SER A 13 0.74 0.88 -13.34
N TYR A 14 -0.09 1.69 -12.67
CA TYR A 14 0.02 3.15 -12.66
C TYR A 14 1.02 3.68 -11.61
N ASN A 15 1.92 2.82 -11.09
CA ASN A 15 2.94 3.21 -10.11
C ASN A 15 4.16 3.84 -10.80
N TYR A 16 3.97 4.97 -11.49
CA TYR A 16 4.97 5.59 -12.35
C TYR A 16 6.26 6.02 -11.62
N LEU A 17 6.12 6.49 -10.37
CA LEU A 17 7.24 6.97 -9.55
C LEU A 17 7.79 5.90 -8.61
N GLY A 18 7.21 4.71 -8.60
CA GLY A 18 7.69 3.62 -7.76
C GLY A 18 7.28 3.69 -6.28
N PHE A 19 6.59 4.74 -5.80
CA PHE A 19 6.24 4.90 -4.38
C PHE A 19 5.35 3.80 -3.79
N ALA A 20 4.61 3.06 -4.61
CA ALA A 20 3.86 1.89 -4.15
C ALA A 20 4.72 0.61 -4.05
N ALA A 21 6.05 0.72 -4.16
CA ALA A 21 6.96 -0.38 -3.85
C ALA A 21 7.06 -0.57 -2.33
N ALA A 22 7.55 -1.73 -1.90
CA ALA A 22 7.88 -2.00 -0.50
C ALA A 22 9.19 -1.28 -0.08
N ASP A 23 9.32 -0.02 -0.47
CA ASP A 23 10.48 0.80 -0.17
C ASP A 23 10.45 1.34 1.26
N GLU A 24 11.59 1.87 1.68
CA GLU A 24 11.83 2.43 3.01
C GLU A 24 11.06 3.74 3.24
N TYR A 25 10.54 4.39 2.20
CA TYR A 25 9.82 5.64 2.39
C TYR A 25 8.37 5.39 2.80
N CYS A 26 7.54 4.88 1.90
CA CYS A 26 6.10 4.82 2.13
C CYS A 26 5.70 3.76 3.16
N THR A 27 6.34 2.59 3.12
CA THR A 27 5.96 1.43 3.95
C THR A 27 5.96 1.70 5.45
N PRO A 28 7.04 2.19 6.08
CA PRO A 28 7.05 2.37 7.53
C PRO A 28 6.06 3.45 8.01
N ARG A 29 5.85 4.51 7.23
CA ARG A 29 4.87 5.56 7.59
C ARG A 29 3.43 5.06 7.52
N VAL A 30 3.11 4.20 6.54
CA VAL A 30 1.79 3.56 6.45
C VAL A 30 1.57 2.62 7.64
N ILE A 31 2.57 1.82 8.00
CA ILE A 31 2.51 0.94 9.18
C ILE A 31 2.31 1.74 10.47
N GLU A 32 3.07 2.82 10.66
CA GLU A 32 2.91 3.73 11.81
C GLU A 32 1.50 4.32 11.87
N SER A 33 0.99 4.79 10.73
CA SER A 33 -0.37 5.35 10.63
C SER A 33 -1.45 4.32 10.96
N LEU A 34 -1.31 3.09 10.48
CA LEU A 34 -2.23 1.99 10.79
C LEU A 34 -2.20 1.62 12.27
N ASN A 35 -1.01 1.57 12.89
CA ASN A 35 -0.88 1.33 14.33
C ASN A 35 -1.52 2.45 15.16
N LYS A 36 -1.45 3.69 14.69
CA LYS A 36 -1.98 4.86 15.41
C LYS A 36 -3.49 5.04 15.24
N TYR A 37 -4.03 4.79 14.06
CA TYR A 37 -5.40 5.17 13.70
C TYR A 37 -6.29 4.00 13.25
N SER A 38 -5.77 2.76 13.24
CA SER A 38 -6.45 1.58 12.69
C SER A 38 -6.71 1.68 11.18
N ALA A 39 -7.44 0.70 10.62
CA ALA A 39 -7.61 0.56 9.17
C ALA A 39 -8.63 1.51 8.54
N SER A 40 -9.55 2.10 9.33
CA SER A 40 -10.65 2.93 8.81
C SER A 40 -11.20 3.86 9.88
N THR A 41 -11.70 5.03 9.46
CA THR A 41 -12.40 5.99 10.31
C THR A 41 -13.88 5.68 10.49
N CYS A 42 -14.48 4.87 9.59
CA CYS A 42 -15.89 4.45 9.63
C CYS A 42 -16.93 5.59 9.76
N SER A 43 -16.58 6.81 9.32
CA SER A 43 -17.42 8.00 9.41
C SER A 43 -17.13 8.98 8.28
N THR A 44 -18.06 9.91 8.03
CA THR A 44 -17.81 11.06 7.15
C THR A 44 -16.75 11.98 7.75
N ARG A 45 -16.10 12.79 6.92
CA ARG A 45 -15.15 13.80 7.39
C ARG A 45 -15.83 14.72 8.42
N VAL A 46 -15.11 15.03 9.49
CA VAL A 46 -15.62 15.82 10.63
C VAL A 46 -16.03 17.23 10.20
N ASP A 47 -15.26 17.84 9.30
CA ASP A 47 -15.54 19.15 8.71
C ASP A 47 -15.68 19.06 7.20
N GLY A 48 -16.90 19.29 6.73
CA GLY A 48 -17.29 19.63 5.36
C GLY A 48 -18.27 20.80 5.40
#